data_AF-A0A4P9VR96-F1
#
_entry.id   AF-A0A4P9VR96-F1
#
_cell.length_a   1.000
_cell.length_b   1.000
_cell.length_c   1.000
_cell.angle_alpha   90.00
_cell.angle_beta   90.00
_cell.angle_gamma   90.00
#
_symmetry.space_group_name_H-M   'P 1'
#
loop_
_entity.id
_entity.type
_entity.pdbx_description
1 polymer ?
#
loop_
_entity_poly.entity_id
_entity_poly.type
_entity_poly.pdbx_seq_one_letter_code
_entity_poly.pdbx_strand_id
1 'polypeptide(L)'
;MPNGIPSHDTFGRFFSHLCPRSFQNCFIQWVQSITNHFPGKLVAIDGKTLRRSFTESDKKNAIHLVNAWSIENKLVLGQLKTDTKSNEITAIPELLEAIAVKGAVVSIDAMGCHKAIAEKIREKEAHYLFSTLAI
;
A
#
# COMPACT_ATOMS: atom_id res chain seq x y z
N MET A 1 -36.50 6.19 6.53
CA MET A 1 -35.85 6.15 7.86
C MET A 1 -35.65 7.58 8.32
N PRO A 2 -35.86 7.94 9.60
CA PRO A 2 -35.49 9.28 10.06
C PRO A 2 -33.99 9.47 9.82
N ASN A 3 -33.60 10.62 9.25
CA ASN A 3 -32.23 11.05 8.91
C ASN A 3 -31.57 10.51 7.62
N GLY A 4 -32.25 9.70 6.81
CA GLY A 4 -31.82 9.37 5.44
C GLY A 4 -30.37 8.88 5.28
N ILE A 5 -29.88 8.86 4.04
CA ILE A 5 -28.45 8.61 3.74
C ILE A 5 -27.75 9.98 3.73
N PRO A 6 -26.57 10.12 4.37
CA PRO A 6 -25.80 11.37 4.31
C PRO A 6 -25.56 11.82 2.87
N SER A 7 -25.64 13.13 2.62
CA SER A 7 -25.35 13.69 1.31
C SER A 7 -23.87 13.54 0.95
N HIS A 8 -23.55 13.66 -0.34
CA HIS A 8 -22.17 13.75 -0.84
C HIS A 8 -21.31 14.74 -0.03
N ASP A 9 -21.85 15.93 0.25
CA ASP A 9 -21.11 16.98 0.98
C ASP A 9 -20.90 16.65 2.46
N THR A 10 -21.77 15.82 3.03
CA THR A 10 -21.60 15.33 4.40
C THR A 10 -20.45 14.34 4.46
N PHE A 11 -20.36 13.41 3.50
CA PHE A 11 -19.19 12.54 3.37
C PHE A 11 -17.92 13.34 3.09
N GLY A 12 -17.96 14.31 2.17
CA GLY A 12 -16.82 15.16 1.83
C GLY A 12 -16.26 15.88 3.05
N ARG A 13 -17.13 16.53 3.84
CA ARG A 13 -16.72 17.18 5.10
C ARG A 13 -16.20 16.18 6.13
N PHE A 14 -16.82 15.01 6.27
CA PHE A 14 -16.33 14.00 7.20
C PHE A 14 -14.91 13.55 6.84
N PHE A 15 -14.68 13.16 5.59
CA PHE A 15 -13.36 12.72 5.14
C PHE A 15 -12.31 13.84 5.16
N SER A 16 -12.70 15.10 4.94
CA SER A 16 -11.75 16.22 5.01
C SER A 16 -11.22 16.49 6.43
N HIS A 17 -11.95 16.09 7.47
CA HIS A 17 -11.52 16.26 8.87
C HIS A 17 -10.75 15.04 9.41
N LEU A 18 -10.77 13.90 8.69
CA LEU A 18 -10.02 12.72 9.11
C LEU A 18 -8.52 12.92 8.89
N CYS A 19 -7.73 12.66 9.92
CA CYS A 19 -6.28 12.55 9.78
C CYS A 19 -5.95 11.35 8.87
N PRO A 20 -5.33 11.56 7.68
CA PRO A 20 -5.10 10.48 6.72
C PRO A 20 -4.22 9.35 7.29
N ARG A 21 -3.21 9.71 8.10
CA ARG A 21 -2.28 8.74 8.69
C ARG A 21 -2.98 7.87 9.74
N SER A 22 -3.80 8.47 10.60
CA SER A 22 -4.58 7.73 11.59
C SER A 22 -5.58 6.79 10.92
N PHE A 23 -6.28 7.27 9.89
CA PHE A 23 -7.21 6.45 9.12
C PHE A 23 -6.51 5.26 8.46
N GLN A 24 -5.36 5.49 7.82
CA GLN A 24 -4.56 4.43 7.22
C GLN A 24 -4.13 3.37 8.24
N ASN A 25 -3.67 3.79 9.42
CA ASN A 25 -3.27 2.86 10.49
C ASN A 25 -4.45 2.00 10.95
N CYS A 26 -5.62 2.61 11.18
CA CYS A 26 -6.84 1.88 11.53
C CYS A 26 -7.26 0.91 10.42
N PHE A 27 -7.13 1.31 9.16
CA PHE A 27 -7.41 0.45 8.01
C PHE A 27 -6.48 -0.77 7.99
N ILE A 28 -5.17 -0.59 8.14
CA ILE A 28 -4.20 -1.69 8.17
C ILE A 28 -4.49 -2.64 9.35
N GLN A 29 -4.76 -2.11 10.54
CA GLN A 29 -5.12 -2.92 11.71
C GLN A 29 -6.39 -3.74 11.48
N TRP A 30 -7.41 -3.12 10.87
CA TRP A 30 -8.64 -3.82 10.51
C TRP A 30 -8.38 -4.93 9.49
N VAL A 31 -7.62 -4.64 8.42
CA VAL A 31 -7.25 -5.66 7.42
C VAL A 31 -6.49 -6.82 8.07
N GLN A 32 -5.50 -6.52 8.91
CA GLN A 32 -4.77 -7.55 9.64
C GLN A 32 -5.69 -8.44 10.47
N SER A 33 -6.67 -7.84 11.17
CA SER A 33 -7.63 -8.59 12.00
C SER A 33 -8.48 -9.60 11.21
N ILE A 34 -8.75 -9.34 9.93
CA ILE A 34 -9.50 -10.24 9.06
C ILE A 34 -8.61 -11.19 8.26
N THR A 35 -7.33 -10.84 8.05
CA THR A 35 -6.34 -11.68 7.35
C THR A 35 -5.45 -12.49 8.30
N ASN A 36 -5.81 -12.57 9.59
CA ASN A 36 -4.98 -12.91 10.77
C ASN A 36 -3.97 -14.08 10.65
N HIS A 37 -4.06 -14.97 9.65
CA HIS A 37 -3.07 -16.03 9.41
C HIS A 37 -2.69 -16.29 7.95
N PHE A 38 -3.31 -15.58 6.99
CA PHE A 38 -3.12 -15.86 5.57
C PHE A 38 -3.02 -14.54 4.80
N PRO A 39 -1.80 -14.02 4.55
CA PRO A 39 -1.59 -12.96 3.57
C PRO A 39 -2.04 -13.34 2.14
N GLY A 40 -2.38 -14.61 1.93
CA GLY A 40 -2.55 -15.23 0.62
C GLY A 40 -1.20 -15.77 0.13
N LYS A 41 -1.24 -16.69 -0.83
CA LYS A 41 -0.01 -17.28 -1.39
C LYS A 41 0.88 -16.28 -2.12
N LEU A 42 0.28 -15.24 -2.70
CA LEU A 42 0.96 -14.22 -3.51
C LEU A 42 0.52 -12.82 -3.09
N VAL A 43 1.50 -12.00 -2.71
CA VAL A 43 1.34 -10.57 -2.39
C VAL A 43 2.12 -9.76 -3.41
N ALA A 44 1.42 -8.95 -4.20
CA ALA A 44 2.05 -8.06 -5.17
C ALA A 44 2.29 -6.68 -4.54
N ILE A 45 3.52 -6.19 -4.60
CA ILE A 45 3.86 -4.82 -4.22
C ILE A 45 4.07 -4.00 -5.49
N ASP A 46 3.33 -2.91 -5.62
CA ASP A 46 3.34 -2.07 -6.82
C ASP A 46 3.14 -0.58 -6.50
N GLY A 47 3.78 0.25 -7.32
CA GLY A 47 3.69 1.71 -7.30
C GLY A 47 2.58 2.25 -8.19
N LYS A 48 1.62 2.98 -7.63
CA LYS A 48 0.51 3.63 -8.35
C LYS A 48 0.57 5.14 -8.21
N THR A 49 0.42 5.83 -9.34
CA THR A 49 0.23 7.29 -9.37
C THR A 49 -1.26 7.60 -9.51
N LEU A 50 -1.83 8.39 -8.60
CA LEU A 50 -3.23 8.79 -8.70
C LEU A 50 -3.39 9.85 -9.79
N ARG A 51 -4.19 9.53 -10.80
CA ARG A 51 -4.51 10.46 -11.89
C ARG A 51 -5.28 11.68 -11.35
N ARG A 52 -4.91 12.89 -11.81
CA ARG A 52 -5.51 14.19 -11.40
C ARG A 52 -5.40 14.51 -9.90
N SER A 53 -4.41 13.93 -9.21
CA SER A 53 -4.12 14.25 -7.81
C SER A 53 -3.12 15.39 -7.61
N PHE A 54 -2.65 15.99 -8.70
CA PHE A 54 -1.84 17.22 -8.68
C PHE A 54 -2.76 18.45 -8.63
N THR A 55 -2.32 19.52 -7.98
CA THR A 55 -3.05 20.79 -7.94
C THR A 55 -2.13 21.89 -8.47
N GLU A 56 -2.59 22.66 -9.45
CA GLU A 56 -1.78 23.73 -10.06
C GLU A 56 -1.35 24.80 -9.04
N SER A 57 -2.19 25.03 -8.02
CA SER A 57 -1.95 25.99 -6.95
C SER A 57 -0.81 25.59 -5.99
N ASP A 58 -0.51 24.31 -5.85
CA ASP A 58 0.34 23.79 -4.77
C ASP A 58 1.76 23.37 -5.21
N LYS A 59 2.08 23.38 -6.52
CA LYS A 59 3.33 22.83 -7.11
C LYS A 59 3.68 21.40 -6.62
N LYS A 60 2.73 20.68 -6.00
CA LYS A 60 2.96 19.33 -5.48
C LYS A 60 2.76 18.33 -6.61
N ASN A 61 3.69 17.39 -6.71
CA ASN A 61 3.61 16.26 -7.62
C ASN A 61 2.33 15.46 -7.38
N ALA A 62 1.91 14.72 -8.40
CA ALA A 62 0.83 13.75 -8.25
C ALA A 62 1.13 12.80 -7.08
N ILE A 63 0.09 12.39 -6.36
CA ILE A 63 0.21 11.44 -5.25
C ILE A 63 0.68 10.11 -5.81
N HIS A 64 1.86 9.69 -5.37
CA HIS A 64 2.38 8.36 -5.58
C HIS A 64 2.09 7.50 -4.35
N LEU A 65 1.62 6.28 -4.57
CA LEU A 65 1.35 5.29 -3.53
C LEU A 65 2.10 4.00 -3.85
N VAL A 66 2.59 3.32 -2.82
CA VAL A 66 2.98 1.91 -2.89
C VAL A 66 1.92 1.11 -2.17
N ASN A 67 1.38 0.07 -2.81
CA ASN A 67 0.41 -0.83 -2.19
C ASN A 67 0.93 -2.26 -2.13
N ALA A 68 0.42 -3.02 -1.18
CA ALA A 68 0.60 -4.47 -1.08
C ALA A 68 -0.76 -5.14 -1.28
N TRP A 69 -0.91 -5.83 -2.41
CA TRP A 69 -2.15 -6.47 -2.83
C TRP A 69 -2.07 -7.98 -2.65
N SER A 70 -2.97 -8.55 -1.84
CA SER A 70 -3.18 -9.99 -1.75
C SER A 70 -4.09 -10.48 -2.87
N ILE A 71 -3.54 -11.32 -3.74
CA ILE A 71 -4.29 -11.86 -4.90
C ILE A 71 -5.43 -12.77 -4.45
N GLU A 72 -5.15 -13.62 -3.46
CA GLU A 72 -6.11 -14.61 -2.95
C GLU A 72 -7.24 -13.96 -2.16
N ASN A 73 -6.89 -13.01 -1.29
CA ASN A 73 -7.88 -12.31 -0.46
C ASN A 73 -8.60 -11.17 -1.22
N LYS A 74 -8.12 -10.82 -2.43
CA LYS A 74 -8.61 -9.69 -3.24
C LYS A 74 -8.64 -8.39 -2.43
N LEU A 75 -7.58 -8.14 -1.67
CA LEU A 75 -7.53 -7.08 -0.67
C LEU A 75 -6.16 -6.40 -0.64
N VAL A 76 -6.17 -5.09 -0.38
CA VAL A 76 -4.96 -4.33 -0.06
C VAL A 76 -4.60 -4.58 1.41
N LEU A 77 -3.47 -5.23 1.65
CA LEU A 77 -2.93 -5.49 2.99
C LEU A 77 -2.39 -4.21 3.65
N GLY A 78 -1.87 -3.30 2.84
CA GLY A 78 -1.38 -2.00 3.28
C GLY A 78 -1.00 -1.12 2.10
N GLN A 79 -0.90 0.18 2.36
CA GLN A 79 -0.45 1.16 1.38
C GLN A 79 0.26 2.32 2.07
N LEU A 80 1.23 2.92 1.38
CA LEU A 80 1.97 4.10 1.83
C LEU A 80 2.04 5.14 0.72
N LYS A 81 1.89 6.41 1.09
CA LYS A 81 2.14 7.54 0.19
C LYS A 81 3.63 7.82 0.10
N THR A 82 4.11 8.04 -1.12
CA THR A 82 5.46 8.52 -1.42
C THR A 82 5.41 9.87 -2.15
N ASP A 83 6.48 10.65 -2.05
CA ASP A 83 6.57 11.95 -2.71
C ASP A 83 6.83 11.84 -4.21
N THR A 84 7.57 10.80 -4.61
CA THR A 84 7.93 10.49 -6.00
C THR A 84 8.10 8.98 -6.18
N LYS A 85 8.05 8.52 -7.43
CA LYS A 85 8.27 7.11 -7.81
C LYS A 85 9.63 6.56 -7.36
N SER A 86 10.67 7.38 -7.32
CA SER A 86 12.01 6.96 -6.86
C SER A 86 12.06 6.57 -5.37
N ASN A 87 11.08 7.05 -4.59
CA ASN A 87 11.06 6.85 -3.15
C ASN A 87 10.40 5.51 -2.76
N GLU A 88 10.03 4.67 -3.75
CA GLU A 88 9.53 3.31 -3.52
C GLU A 88 10.58 2.44 -2.83
N ILE A 89 11.87 2.67 -3.09
CA ILE A 89 12.99 1.93 -2.50
C ILE A 89 12.97 2.01 -0.96
N THR A 90 12.62 3.17 -0.41
CA THR A 90 12.53 3.39 1.04
C THR A 90 11.14 3.06 1.59
N ALA A 91 10.09 3.23 0.79
CA ALA A 91 8.72 2.96 1.21
C ALA A 91 8.37 1.46 1.27
N ILE A 92 8.92 0.64 0.38
CA ILE A 92 8.64 -0.80 0.37
C ILE A 92 9.06 -1.48 1.70
N PRO A 93 10.27 -1.23 2.25
CA PRO A 93 10.63 -1.74 3.57
C PRO A 93 9.67 -1.31 4.69
N GLU A 94 9.25 -0.04 4.71
CA GLU A 94 8.28 0.46 5.71
C GLU A 94 6.91 -0.23 5.55
N LEU A 95 6.45 -0.42 4.31
CA LEU A 95 5.20 -1.12 4.02
C LEU A 95 5.29 -2.57 4.46
N LEU A 96 6.39 -3.26 4.14
CA LEU A 96 6.66 -4.63 4.56
C LEU A 96 6.60 -4.74 6.07
N GLU A 97 7.11 -3.76 6.83
CA GLU A 97 7.02 -3.75 8.28
C GLU A 97 5.58 -3.70 8.80
N ALA A 98 4.75 -2.88 8.16
CA ALA A 98 3.36 -2.68 8.55
C ALA A 98 2.41 -3.84 8.19
N ILE A 99 2.83 -4.85 7.43
CA ILE A 99 1.95 -5.95 6.97
C ILE A 99 2.50 -7.32 7.36
N ALA A 100 1.60 -8.29 7.48
CA ALA A 100 1.95 -9.70 7.61
C ALA A 100 2.20 -10.30 6.22
N VAL A 101 3.37 -10.91 6.01
CA VAL A 101 3.73 -11.59 4.74
C VAL A 101 4.35 -12.98 4.95
N LYS A 102 4.49 -13.44 6.20
CA LYS A 102 5.12 -14.72 6.52
C LYS A 102 4.52 -15.86 5.70
N GLY A 103 5.39 -16.64 5.06
CA GLY A 103 5.02 -17.76 4.18
C GLY A 103 4.51 -17.38 2.79
N ALA A 104 4.21 -16.10 2.52
CA ALA A 104 3.78 -15.65 1.19
C ALA A 104 4.95 -15.56 0.20
N VAL A 105 4.64 -15.58 -1.09
CA VAL A 105 5.52 -15.07 -2.14
C VAL A 105 5.21 -13.59 -2.35
N VAL A 106 6.21 -12.73 -2.18
CA VAL A 106 6.13 -11.30 -2.47
C VAL A 106 6.66 -11.05 -3.88
N SER A 107 5.79 -10.58 -4.78
CA SER A 107 6.20 -10.18 -6.13
C SER A 107 6.39 -8.67 -6.23
N ILE A 108 7.52 -8.24 -6.80
CA ILE A 108 7.85 -6.82 -6.98
C ILE A 108 8.35 -6.61 -8.42
N ASP A 109 8.02 -5.45 -8.98
CA ASP A 109 8.52 -5.04 -10.30
C ASP A 109 10.04 -4.79 -10.31
N ALA A 110 10.58 -4.51 -11.50
CA ALA A 110 12.01 -4.27 -11.67
C ALA A 110 12.53 -3.04 -10.93
N MET A 111 11.68 -2.04 -10.70
CA MET A 111 12.06 -0.82 -10.00
C MET A 111 12.31 -1.10 -8.52
N GLY A 112 11.55 -2.01 -7.91
CA GLY A 112 11.74 -2.43 -6.53
C GLY A 112 12.73 -3.58 -6.32
N CYS A 113 13.45 -4.01 -7.37
CA CYS A 113 14.40 -5.13 -7.31
C CYS A 113 15.73 -4.74 -6.62
N HIS A 114 15.69 -4.54 -5.30
CA HIS A 114 16.86 -4.20 -4.48
C HIS A 114 17.21 -5.29 -3.47
N LYS A 115 18.51 -5.51 -3.23
CA LYS A 115 19.02 -6.52 -2.29
C LYS A 115 18.46 -6.34 -0.87
N ALA A 116 18.45 -5.10 -0.36
CA ALA A 116 17.92 -4.79 0.97
C ALA A 116 16.43 -5.14 1.11
N ILE A 117 15.64 -5.01 0.04
CA ILE A 117 14.23 -5.39 0.04
C ILE A 117 14.09 -6.92 0.08
N ALA A 118 14.89 -7.65 -0.70
CA ALA A 118 14.91 -9.12 -0.64
C ALA A 118 15.31 -9.65 0.73
N GLU A 119 16.33 -9.05 1.36
CA GLU A 119 16.75 -9.37 2.72
C GLU A 119 15.60 -9.15 3.71
N LYS A 120 14.89 -8.02 3.60
CA LYS A 120 13.75 -7.71 4.44
C LYS A 120 12.60 -8.72 4.31
N ILE A 121 12.31 -9.18 3.09
CA ILE A 121 11.31 -10.21 2.84
C ILE A 121 11.71 -11.53 3.50
N ARG A 122 13.00 -11.89 3.42
CA ARG A 122 13.54 -13.10 4.08
C ARG A 122 13.50 -13.02 5.60
N GLU A 123 13.83 -11.86 6.18
CA GLU A 123 13.71 -11.61 7.62
C GLU A 123 12.29 -11.85 8.14
N LYS A 124 11.28 -11.55 7.31
CA LYS A 124 9.87 -11.80 7.60
C LYS A 124 9.40 -13.22 7.29
N GLU A 125 10.32 -14.15 7.05
CA GLU A 125 10.02 -15.56 6.72
C GLU A 125 9.11 -15.70 5.49
N ALA A 126 9.28 -14.82 4.51
CA ALA A 126 8.55 -14.82 3.24
C ALA A 126 9.50 -15.13 2.07
N HIS A 127 8.91 -15.50 0.94
CA HIS A 127 9.61 -15.75 -0.32
C HIS A 127 9.46 -14.53 -1.24
N TYR A 128 10.33 -14.38 -2.23
CA TYR A 128 10.24 -13.28 -3.19
C TYR A 128 10.36 -13.75 -4.64
N LEU A 129 9.69 -13.02 -5.54
CA LEU A 129 9.81 -13.13 -6.98
C LEU A 129 10.00 -11.72 -7.55
N PHE A 130 11.22 -11.41 -8.01
CA PHE A 130 11.49 -10.11 -8.62
C PHE A 130 11.53 -10.26 -10.13
N SER A 131 10.84 -9.36 -10.82
CA SER A 131 11.02 -9.20 -12.27
C SER A 131 12.27 -8.36 -12.50
N THR A 132 13.31 -8.91 -13.10
CA THR A 132 14.47 -8.12 -13.54
C THR A 132 14.29 -7.73 -15.01
N LEU A 133 14.56 -6.47 -15.36
CA LEU A 133 14.72 -6.11 -16.76
C LEU A 133 16.03 -6.75 -17.26
N ALA A 134 15.93 -7.73 -18.15
CA ALA A 134 17.03 -8.07 -19.03
C ALA A 134 17.12 -6.96 -20.08
N ILE A 135 18.21 -6.19 -20.04
CA ILE A 135 18.56 -5.22 -21.08
C ILE A 135 19.27 -5.97 -22.21
#